data_AF-A0A7W6P4V2-F1
#
_entry.id   AF-A0A7W6P4V2-F1
#
_cell.length_a   1.000
_cell.length_b   1.000
_cell.length_c   1.000
_cell.angle_alpha   90.00
_cell.angle_beta   90.00
_cell.angle_gamma   90.00
#
_symmetry.space_group_name_H-M   'P 1'
#
loop_
_entity.id
_entity.type
_entity.pdbx_description
1 polymer ?
#
loop_
_entity_poly.entity_id
_entity_poly.type
_entity_poly.pdbx_seq_one_letter_code
_entity_poly.pdbx_strand_id
1 'polypeptide(L)'
;MKNLLLLTCFITAMISVNAQEKKPKALYDEALAKKLGADNYGMKMYVLVILKTGPNITETKAKTDSLFAGHMANMGKMVEMQKLVVAGPMGKNDKNYRGIFILNTKSIEEARQLLESDPAIKAKLLEPELYNWYGSAALSAYLPFHDKIQKSIF
;
A
#
# COMPACT_ATOMS: atom_id res chain seq x y z
N MET A 1 -26.45 -2.17 -56.16
CA MET A 1 -26.62 -1.48 -54.86
C MET A 1 -26.17 -2.34 -53.66
N LYS A 2 -26.55 -3.62 -53.57
CA LYS A 2 -26.07 -4.53 -52.49
C LYS A 2 -24.53 -4.65 -52.43
N ASN A 3 -23.86 -4.75 -53.57
CA ASN A 3 -22.39 -4.86 -53.62
C ASN A 3 -21.67 -3.56 -53.24
N LEU A 4 -22.34 -2.40 -53.38
CA LEU A 4 -21.79 -1.11 -52.98
C LEU A 4 -21.92 -0.91 -51.46
N LEU A 5 -23.01 -1.39 -50.83
CA LEU A 5 -23.19 -1.41 -49.38
C LEU A 5 -22.20 -2.35 -48.66
N LEU A 6 -21.89 -3.51 -49.27
CA LEU A 6 -20.92 -4.46 -48.72
C LEU A 6 -19.49 -3.92 -48.76
N LEU A 7 -19.14 -3.12 -49.77
CA LEU A 7 -17.82 -2.51 -49.88
C LEU A 7 -17.62 -1.38 -48.86
N THR A 8 -18.64 -0.56 -48.59
CA THR A 8 -18.58 0.47 -47.55
C THR A 8 -18.49 -0.10 -46.13
N CYS A 9 -19.17 -1.22 -45.83
CA CYS A 9 -19.02 -1.91 -44.54
C CYS A 9 -17.63 -2.51 -44.32
N PHE A 10 -16.93 -2.91 -45.38
CA PHE A 10 -15.59 -3.48 -45.25
C PHE A 10 -14.52 -2.41 -45.01
N ILE A 11 -14.71 -1.21 -45.57
CA ILE A 11 -13.79 -0.07 -45.40
C ILE A 11 -13.91 0.53 -43.99
N THR A 12 -15.11 0.62 -43.42
CA THR A 12 -15.29 1.13 -42.05
C THR A 12 -14.73 0.19 -40.98
N ALA A 13 -14.69 -1.12 -41.24
CA ALA A 13 -14.08 -2.09 -40.32
C ALA A 13 -12.54 -1.97 -40.24
N MET A 14 -11.85 -1.56 -41.32
CA MET A 14 -10.39 -1.41 -41.30
C MET A 14 -9.92 -0.13 -40.59
N ILE A 15 -10.74 0.92 -40.53
CA ILE A 15 -10.38 2.18 -39.86
C ILE A 15 -10.43 2.00 -38.33
N SER A 16 -11.33 1.16 -37.82
CA SER A 16 -11.44 0.87 -36.38
C SER A 16 -10.28 0.03 -35.81
N VAL A 17 -9.48 -0.64 -36.65
CA VAL A 17 -8.33 -1.47 -36.19
C VAL A 17 -7.11 -0.61 -35.85
N ASN A 18 -6.93 0.56 -36.47
CA ASN A 18 -5.78 1.44 -36.23
C ASN A 18 -5.97 2.42 -35.06
N ALA A 19 -7.11 2.38 -34.37
CA ALA A 19 -7.42 3.27 -33.24
C ALA A 19 -7.04 2.70 -31.87
N GLN A 20 -6.16 1.69 -31.79
CA GLN A 20 -5.47 1.39 -30.54
C GLN A 20 -4.40 2.46 -30.31
N GLU A 21 -4.81 3.60 -29.75
CA GLU A 21 -3.91 4.61 -29.21
C GLU A 21 -2.95 3.95 -28.23
N LYS A 22 -1.72 3.66 -28.69
CA LYS A 22 -0.60 3.38 -27.79
C LYS A 22 -0.38 4.66 -27.00
N LYS A 23 -0.96 4.76 -25.80
CA LYS A 23 -0.66 5.84 -24.85
C LYS A 23 0.86 6.05 -24.86
N PRO A 24 1.36 7.27 -25.09
CA PRO A 24 2.80 7.51 -25.04
C PRO A 24 3.30 7.04 -23.68
N LYS A 25 4.16 6.02 -23.70
CA LYS A 25 4.82 5.52 -22.49
C LYS A 25 5.60 6.70 -21.93
N ALA A 26 5.32 7.09 -20.69
CA ALA A 26 6.13 8.07 -19.99
C ALA A 26 7.61 7.69 -20.15
N LEU A 27 8.48 8.66 -20.47
CA LEU A 27 9.91 8.44 -20.59
C LEU A 27 10.41 7.75 -19.32
N TYR A 28 11.05 6.59 -19.49
CA TYR A 28 11.57 5.81 -18.38
C TYR A 28 12.66 6.60 -17.64
N ASP A 29 12.48 6.81 -16.34
CA ASP A 29 13.45 7.45 -15.46
C ASP A 29 14.22 6.36 -14.68
N GLU A 30 15.41 6.02 -15.18
CA GLU A 30 16.26 5.00 -14.58
C GLU A 30 16.76 5.39 -13.18
N ALA A 31 17.05 6.67 -12.95
CA ALA A 31 17.55 7.15 -11.67
C ALA A 31 16.46 7.04 -10.59
N LEU A 32 15.23 7.41 -10.94
CA LEU A 32 14.08 7.27 -10.06
C LEU A 32 13.76 5.79 -9.80
N ALA A 33 13.78 4.94 -10.83
CA ALA A 33 13.55 3.50 -10.69
C ALA A 33 14.56 2.87 -9.71
N LYS A 34 15.86 3.16 -9.86
CA LYS A 34 16.90 2.71 -8.93
C LYS A 34 16.70 3.24 -7.52
N LYS A 35 16.39 4.53 -7.37
CA LYS A 35 16.15 5.16 -6.06
C LYS A 35 14.99 4.51 -5.31
N LEU A 36 13.91 4.17 -6.00
CA LEU A 36 12.72 3.56 -5.39
C LEU A 36 12.85 2.04 -5.22
N GLY A 37 13.88 1.43 -5.83
CA GLY A 37 14.09 -0.02 -5.84
C GLY A 37 13.10 -0.75 -6.74
N ALA A 38 12.68 -0.11 -7.83
CA ALA A 38 11.76 -0.66 -8.81
C ALA A 38 12.43 -1.71 -9.71
N ASP A 39 11.69 -2.74 -10.05
CA ASP A 39 12.02 -3.66 -11.13
C ASP A 39 11.54 -3.13 -12.50
N ASN A 40 11.61 -3.99 -13.53
CA ASN A 40 11.24 -3.66 -14.91
C ASN A 40 9.77 -3.22 -15.08
N TYR A 41 8.90 -3.51 -14.10
CA TYR A 41 7.49 -3.14 -14.11
C TYR A 41 7.20 -1.89 -13.29
N GLY A 42 8.20 -1.26 -12.66
CA GLY A 42 7.98 -0.15 -11.73
C GLY A 42 7.52 -0.62 -10.35
N MET A 43 7.74 -1.90 -10.01
CA MET A 43 7.18 -2.57 -8.85
C MET A 43 8.30 -3.11 -7.96
N LYS A 44 7.96 -3.51 -6.73
CA LYS A 44 8.84 -4.29 -5.84
C LYS A 44 8.03 -5.07 -4.81
N MET A 45 8.72 -5.99 -4.13
CA MET A 45 8.16 -6.71 -3.00
C MET A 45 8.13 -5.83 -1.74
N TYR A 46 7.03 -5.93 -1.02
CA TYR A 46 6.76 -5.37 0.31
C TYR A 46 6.19 -6.47 1.20
N VAL A 47 5.98 -6.15 2.47
CA VAL A 47 5.11 -6.94 3.35
C VAL A 47 3.84 -6.15 3.63
N LEU A 48 2.70 -6.67 3.17
CA LEU A 48 1.38 -6.22 3.57
C LEU A 48 1.06 -6.80 4.94
N VAL A 49 0.64 -5.95 5.86
CA VAL A 49 0.16 -6.33 7.18
C VAL A 49 -1.31 -5.99 7.28
N ILE A 50 -2.13 -6.96 7.67
CA ILE A 50 -3.51 -6.74 8.08
C ILE A 50 -3.53 -6.79 9.61
N LEU A 51 -3.96 -5.71 10.26
CA LEU A 51 -4.12 -5.65 11.71
C LEU A 51 -5.54 -6.06 12.07
N LYS A 52 -5.69 -7.11 12.87
CA LYS A 52 -6.97 -7.55 13.45
C LYS A 52 -7.07 -7.13 14.91
N THR A 53 -8.28 -7.15 15.46
CA THR A 53 -8.45 -7.17 16.92
C THR A 53 -7.78 -8.41 17.49
N GLY A 54 -6.87 -8.23 18.43
CA GLY A 54 -6.18 -9.32 19.09
C GLY A 54 -7.00 -9.96 20.22
N PRO A 55 -6.52 -11.06 20.82
CA PRO A 55 -7.25 -11.82 21.82
C PRO A 55 -7.31 -11.16 23.20
N ASN A 56 -6.48 -10.14 23.47
CA ASN A 56 -6.53 -9.44 24.76
C ASN A 56 -7.69 -8.43 24.79
N ILE A 57 -8.69 -8.72 25.62
CA ILE A 57 -9.87 -7.87 25.84
C ILE A 57 -10.02 -7.42 27.30
N THR A 58 -9.04 -7.73 28.16
CA THR A 58 -9.14 -7.56 29.62
C THR A 58 -8.50 -6.29 30.13
N GLU A 59 -7.87 -5.50 29.26
CA GLU A 59 -7.19 -4.27 29.65
C GLU A 59 -8.18 -3.16 30.02
N THR A 60 -7.80 -2.36 31.02
CA THR A 60 -8.56 -1.15 31.34
C THR A 60 -8.49 -0.15 30.17
N LYS A 61 -9.48 0.74 30.10
CA LYS A 61 -9.48 1.82 29.09
C LYS A 61 -8.20 2.66 29.15
N ALA A 62 -7.78 3.09 30.34
CA ALA A 62 -6.58 3.89 30.52
C ALA A 62 -5.31 3.18 30.01
N LYS A 63 -5.20 1.87 30.24
CA LYS A 63 -4.07 1.08 29.76
C LYS A 63 -4.10 0.90 28.24
N THR A 64 -5.28 0.60 27.69
CA THR A 64 -5.51 0.48 26.25
C THR A 64 -5.14 1.77 25.53
N ASP A 65 -5.59 2.92 26.01
CA ASP A 65 -5.29 4.23 25.42
C ASP A 65 -3.77 4.50 25.42
N SER A 66 -3.07 4.19 26.52
CA SER A 66 -1.61 4.33 26.62
C SER A 66 -0.87 3.42 25.62
N LEU A 67 -1.32 2.18 25.43
CA LEU A 67 -0.73 1.24 24.48
C LEU A 67 -0.93 1.71 23.03
N PHE A 68 -2.11 2.25 22.70
CA PHE A 68 -2.37 2.81 21.37
C PHE A 68 -1.64 4.14 21.12
N ALA A 69 -1.41 4.98 22.13
CA ALA A 69 -0.51 6.12 21.99
C ALA A 69 0.92 5.65 21.64
N GLY A 70 1.38 4.58 22.28
CA GLY A 70 2.65 3.92 21.95
C GLY A 70 2.68 3.32 20.54
N HIS A 71 1.57 2.73 20.07
CA HIS A 71 1.40 2.25 18.70
C HIS A 71 1.60 3.38 17.68
N MET A 72 0.93 4.53 17.86
CA MET A 72 1.06 5.69 16.98
C MET A 72 2.50 6.23 16.95
N ALA A 73 3.15 6.32 18.12
CA ALA A 73 4.54 6.74 18.21
C ALA A 73 5.50 5.75 17.51
N ASN A 74 5.23 4.44 17.59
CA ASN A 74 6.00 3.43 16.86
C ASN A 74 5.85 3.57 15.35
N MET A 75 4.64 3.86 14.84
CA MET A 75 4.43 4.12 13.42
C MET A 75 5.25 5.33 12.93
N GLY A 76 5.28 6.42 13.70
CA GLY A 76 6.10 7.59 13.37
C GLY A 76 7.57 7.25 13.16
N LYS A 77 8.16 6.48 14.09
CA LYS A 77 9.54 5.98 13.98
C LYS A 77 9.73 5.12 12.72
N MET A 78 8.79 4.24 12.41
CA MET A 78 8.89 3.40 11.21
C MET A 78 8.79 4.21 9.90
N VAL A 79 8.02 5.31 9.89
CA VAL A 79 7.98 6.24 8.75
C VAL A 79 9.32 6.96 8.59
N GLU A 80 9.89 7.48 9.68
CA GLU A 80 11.22 8.12 9.69
C GLU A 80 12.33 7.18 9.16
N MET A 81 12.25 5.89 9.54
CA MET A 81 13.14 4.84 9.06
C MET A 81 12.84 4.38 7.61
N GLN A 82 11.83 4.96 6.95
CA GLN A 82 11.34 4.56 5.61
C GLN A 82 10.93 3.08 5.53
N LYS A 83 10.50 2.51 6.66
CA LYS A 83 10.03 1.13 6.79
C LYS A 83 8.52 1.02 6.70
N LEU A 84 7.76 2.01 7.16
CA LEU A 84 6.31 2.06 6.98
C LEU A 84 5.98 3.03 5.85
N VAL A 85 5.48 2.52 4.72
CA VAL A 85 5.19 3.34 3.52
C VAL A 85 3.72 3.66 3.34
N VAL A 86 2.82 2.84 3.88
CA VAL A 86 1.38 3.10 3.95
C VAL A 86 0.88 2.62 5.29
N ALA A 87 0.06 3.42 5.96
CA ALA A 87 -0.68 3.04 7.14
C ALA A 87 -2.07 3.66 7.11
N GLY A 88 -3.07 2.93 7.59
CA GLY A 88 -4.39 3.50 7.75
C GLY A 88 -5.39 2.55 8.40
N PRO A 89 -6.41 3.08 9.08
CA PRO A 89 -7.49 2.29 9.63
C PRO A 89 -8.33 1.70 8.49
N MET A 90 -8.85 0.49 8.71
CA MET A 90 -9.86 -0.09 7.84
C MET A 90 -11.24 0.34 8.32
N GLY A 91 -12.14 0.59 7.37
CA GLY A 91 -13.56 0.77 7.68
C GLY A 91 -14.19 -0.49 8.28
N LYS A 92 -15.41 -0.35 8.81
CA LYS A 92 -16.16 -1.47 9.37
C LYS A 92 -16.29 -2.60 8.33
N ASN A 93 -15.99 -3.82 8.76
CA ASN A 93 -16.00 -5.02 7.93
C ASN A 93 -16.38 -6.26 8.76
N ASP A 94 -16.67 -7.37 8.10
CA ASP A 94 -17.05 -8.65 8.70
C ASP A 94 -15.85 -9.50 9.19
N LYS A 95 -14.62 -9.05 8.93
CA LYS A 95 -13.37 -9.78 9.23
C LYS A 95 -12.65 -9.28 10.49
N ASN A 96 -13.25 -8.35 11.23
CA ASN A 96 -12.61 -7.69 12.39
C ASN A 96 -11.27 -7.01 12.06
N TYR A 97 -11.08 -6.58 10.80
CA TYR A 97 -9.87 -5.86 10.41
C TYR A 97 -9.94 -4.42 10.89
N ARG A 98 -8.84 -3.96 11.46
CA ARG A 98 -8.68 -2.66 12.13
C ARG A 98 -7.87 -1.69 11.30
N GLY A 99 -6.88 -2.18 10.54
CA GLY A 99 -5.97 -1.35 9.78
C GLY A 99 -5.06 -2.17 8.87
N ILE A 100 -4.34 -1.46 8.01
CA ILE A 100 -3.30 -2.06 7.17
C ILE A 100 -1.99 -1.31 7.36
N PHE A 101 -0.88 -2.04 7.22
CA PHE A 101 0.44 -1.47 6.93
C PHE A 101 0.97 -2.03 5.62
N ILE A 102 1.73 -1.22 4.90
CA ILE A 102 2.65 -1.71 3.87
C ILE A 102 4.06 -1.39 4.35
N LEU A 103 4.83 -2.45 4.61
CA LEU A 103 6.19 -2.36 5.12
C LEU A 103 7.22 -2.57 4.01
N ASN A 104 8.15 -1.64 3.90
CA ASN A 104 9.30 -1.68 3.00
C ASN A 104 10.43 -2.52 3.62
N THR A 105 10.20 -3.82 3.63
CA THR A 105 11.09 -4.87 4.18
C THR A 105 11.37 -5.92 3.12
N LYS A 106 12.46 -6.67 3.29
CA LYS A 106 12.88 -7.72 2.35
C LYS A 106 12.30 -9.09 2.69
N SER A 107 11.74 -9.28 3.88
CA SER A 107 11.18 -10.55 4.34
C SER A 107 10.10 -10.37 5.41
N ILE A 108 9.28 -11.40 5.58
CA ILE A 108 8.30 -11.48 6.67
C ILE A 108 8.99 -11.45 8.04
N GLU A 109 10.13 -12.11 8.20
CA GLU A 109 10.92 -12.08 9.45
C GLU A 109 11.33 -10.65 9.84
N GLU A 110 11.84 -9.85 8.89
CA GLU A 110 12.19 -8.45 9.14
C GLU A 110 10.94 -7.64 9.54
N ALA A 111 9.81 -7.87 8.85
CA ALA A 111 8.54 -7.23 9.20
C ALA A 111 8.06 -7.63 10.60
N ARG A 112 8.19 -8.90 11.02
CA ARG A 112 7.84 -9.33 12.38
C ARG A 112 8.68 -8.60 13.43
N GLN A 113 10.00 -8.52 13.23
CA GLN A 113 10.89 -7.80 14.13
C GLN A 113 10.54 -6.32 14.27
N LEU A 114 10.13 -5.67 13.17
CA LEU A 114 9.64 -4.28 13.22
C LEU A 114 8.32 -4.14 14.00
N LEU A 115 7.43 -5.13 13.89
CA LEU A 115 6.14 -5.11 14.59
C LEU A 115 6.28 -5.44 16.09
N GLU A 116 7.34 -6.12 16.51
CA GLU A 116 7.60 -6.47 17.92
C GLU A 116 7.85 -5.25 18.82
N SER A 117 8.26 -4.11 18.25
CA SER A 117 8.42 -2.86 19.00
C SER A 117 7.09 -2.17 19.32
N ASP A 118 5.99 -2.64 18.74
CA ASP A 118 4.67 -2.05 18.87
C ASP A 118 3.98 -2.49 20.19
N PRO A 119 3.67 -1.55 21.11
CA PRO A 119 3.06 -1.91 22.39
C PRO A 119 1.68 -2.54 22.26
N ALA A 120 0.87 -2.15 21.26
CA ALA A 120 -0.47 -2.70 21.06
C ALA A 120 -0.42 -4.14 20.52
N ILE A 121 0.55 -4.44 19.67
CA ILE A 121 0.79 -5.81 19.18
C ILE A 121 1.38 -6.67 20.30
N LYS A 122 2.37 -6.16 21.05
CA LYS A 122 2.99 -6.88 22.17
C LYS A 122 2.01 -7.22 23.28
N ALA A 123 1.07 -6.32 23.56
CA ALA A 123 -0.02 -6.53 24.51
C ALA A 123 -1.17 -7.40 23.94
N LYS A 124 -1.07 -7.87 22.69
CA LYS A 124 -2.09 -8.65 21.99
C LYS A 124 -3.45 -7.95 21.86
N LEU A 125 -3.45 -6.62 21.86
CA LEU A 125 -4.63 -5.81 21.50
C LEU A 125 -4.84 -5.78 19.98
N LEU A 126 -3.75 -5.87 19.22
CA LEU A 126 -3.74 -6.06 17.78
C LEU A 126 -3.02 -7.36 17.44
N GLU A 127 -3.52 -8.06 16.43
CA GLU A 127 -2.91 -9.27 15.88
C GLU A 127 -2.59 -9.05 14.40
N PRO A 128 -1.31 -9.00 13.99
CA PRO A 128 -0.93 -8.80 12.60
C PRO A 128 -0.95 -10.11 11.80
N GLU A 129 -1.51 -10.06 10.60
CA GLU A 129 -1.36 -11.07 9.55
C GLU A 129 -0.45 -10.52 8.44
N LEU A 130 0.59 -11.26 8.06
CA LEU A 130 1.64 -10.78 7.17
C LEU A 130 1.63 -11.53 5.84
N TYR A 131 1.72 -10.78 4.74
CA TYR A 131 1.73 -11.30 3.38
C TYR A 131 2.83 -10.64 2.57
N ASN A 132 3.60 -11.44 1.84
CA ASN A 132 4.45 -10.90 0.78
C ASN A 132 3.56 -10.29 -0.30
N TRP A 133 3.76 -9.01 -0.59
CA TRP A 133 2.91 -8.28 -1.52
C TRP A 133 3.75 -7.54 -2.55
N TYR A 134 3.42 -7.75 -3.82
CA TYR A 134 4.06 -7.10 -4.95
C TYR A 134 3.26 -5.86 -5.34
N GLY A 135 3.88 -4.68 -5.16
CA GLY A 135 3.23 -3.39 -5.28
C GLY A 135 4.09 -2.35 -5.98
N SER A 136 3.51 -1.19 -6.28
CA SER A 136 4.27 -0.12 -6.94
C SER A 136 5.43 0.36 -6.07
N ALA A 137 6.62 0.47 -6.66
CA ALA A 137 7.79 1.05 -6.00
C ALA A 137 7.56 2.55 -5.65
N ALA A 138 6.64 3.21 -6.36
CA ALA A 138 6.29 4.61 -6.16
C ALA A 138 5.51 4.90 -4.88
N LEU A 139 5.04 3.88 -4.15
CA LEU A 139 4.28 4.10 -2.90
C LEU A 139 5.04 4.97 -1.90
N SER A 140 6.33 4.75 -1.69
CA SER A 140 7.12 5.59 -0.78
C SER A 140 7.23 7.06 -1.20
N ALA A 141 6.99 7.38 -2.47
CA ALA A 141 7.16 8.73 -3.00
C ALA A 141 6.08 9.71 -2.53
N TYR A 142 4.91 9.24 -2.05
CA TYR A 142 3.88 10.16 -1.56
C TYR A 142 4.18 10.72 -0.15
N LEU A 143 5.03 10.05 0.65
CA LEU A 143 5.25 10.40 2.06
C LEU A 143 5.59 11.89 2.27
N PRO A 144 6.52 12.53 1.51
CA PRO A 144 6.82 13.95 1.69
C PRO A 144 5.67 14.90 1.31
N PHE A 145 4.65 14.40 0.62
CA PHE A 145 3.46 15.16 0.26
C PHE A 145 2.35 15.01 1.31
N HIS A 146 2.32 13.89 2.04
CA HIS A 146 1.36 13.68 3.14
C HIS A 146 1.46 14.81 4.17
N ASP A 147 2.68 15.14 4.58
CA ASP A 147 2.94 16.20 5.57
C ASP A 147 2.47 17.58 5.11
N LYS A 148 2.42 17.80 3.80
CA LYS A 148 1.99 19.09 3.20
C LYS A 148 0.48 19.23 3.09
N ILE A 149 -0.26 18.12 3.15
CA ILE A 149 -1.72 18.09 2.97
C ILE A 149 -2.49 17.79 4.26
N GLN A 150 -1.80 17.38 5.34
CA GLN A 150 -2.42 17.22 6.65
C GLN A 150 -2.61 18.58 7.33
N LYS A 151 -3.80 18.81 7.90
CA LYS A 151 -4.07 19.98 8.76
C LYS A 151 -3.75 19.71 10.23
N SER A 152 -3.84 18.44 10.62
CA SER A 152 -3.61 17.95 11.98
C SER A 152 -2.94 16.59 11.89
N ILE A 153 -2.09 16.27 12.86
CA ILE A 153 -1.52 14.93 13.02
C ILE A 153 -2.62 14.02 13.55
N PHE A 154 -2.76 12.84 12.93
CA PHE A 154 -3.70 11.79 13.33
C PHE A 154 -3.21 11.02 14.57
#